data_AF-A0A6L8HAR9-F1
#
_entry.id   AF-A0A6L8HAR9-F1
#
_cell.length_a   1.000
_cell.length_b   1.000
_cell.length_c   1.000
_cell.angle_alpha   90.00
_cell.angle_beta   90.00
_cell.angle_gamma   90.00
#
_symmetry.space_group_name_H-M   'P 1'
#
loop_
_entity.id
_entity.type
_entity.pdbx_description
1 polymer ?
#
loop_
_entity_poly.entity_id
_entity_poly.type
_entity_poly.pdbx_seq_one_letter_code
_entity_poly.pdbx_strand_id
1 'polypeptide(L)'
;MRSWYRIGIAGLGALVLLSGFLVPQRSSAQVGEAHRLMILNLQPTGEGSDRFGRDVARELRRLISQFPTHDAIEEREVRDVARQYDVDERRLDCVGGQQMARFVEAQVIFCGFTTENRPDETFTTTGVQFAAPGGTAFAIEDRTWGRRDARAAATFFSEQLAAFTEQQNRLTWCGQYYEAEDYANAEENCRIALQLDPENITARYVLSHLLADTDRLQEAYDEVLRVLELDGLHESALNFAGYLAAQLGDRTAASAHYEELLELDPHNAAVRMQVAYDLGEAGYPADAMEKIKAGLELAPENLDLLERFAAYAMAAARDAMEAAEPGAPLSLEAGEYYSEALDGYRRAYEIKGMEMEWSHLRNMLATLNQLEQLDEAIALAEEIKQTHGQEPQFWSDYANILNKSGDVNDALEKLDMLASLDADYENIKARRGAWLLEAGRAEEAGPYLEQALEAGERTPSQLVNTFFNHGYQQGLQTQNWDYLAEILAMARPYADMVDEVLSGRTDFFYGYALLRQAQILEEPGTLESAQLSLPKFQQVQRIFNQSNVAAFAETGENFKANLADWLGATEQFILRQERLIERGRQSR
;
A
#
# COMPACT_ATOMS: atom_id res chain seq x y z
N MET A 1 40.18 -28.47 -31.20
CA MET A 1 40.66 -29.87 -31.33
C MET A 1 39.45 -30.80 -31.46
N ARG A 2 39.19 -31.31 -32.68
CA ARG A 2 38.74 -32.70 -33.02
C ARG A 2 37.96 -33.45 -31.92
N SER A 3 36.64 -33.61 -32.02
CA SER A 3 35.90 -34.63 -32.80
C SER A 3 36.11 -36.07 -32.31
N TRP A 4 35.03 -36.87 -32.35
CA TRP A 4 34.82 -38.33 -32.51
C TRP A 4 33.65 -38.74 -31.58
N TYR A 5 32.61 -39.50 -31.94
CA TYR A 5 32.18 -40.20 -33.16
C TYR A 5 30.66 -40.50 -33.07
N ARG A 6 29.99 -40.55 -34.22
CA ARG A 6 28.61 -41.06 -34.42
C ARG A 6 28.58 -42.60 -34.47
N ILE A 7 27.38 -43.18 -34.33
CA ILE A 7 26.73 -44.31 -35.07
C ILE A 7 25.68 -44.92 -34.10
N GLY A 8 24.43 -45.23 -34.45
CA GLY A 8 23.76 -45.33 -35.75
C GLY A 8 22.24 -45.51 -35.58
N ILE A 9 21.55 -45.37 -36.72
CA ILE A 9 20.10 -45.31 -36.92
C ILE A 9 19.54 -46.71 -37.24
N ALA A 10 18.26 -46.93 -36.89
CA ALA A 10 17.20 -47.59 -37.70
C ALA A 10 16.48 -48.76 -37.01
N GLY A 11 15.16 -48.63 -36.89
CA GLY A 11 14.27 -49.73 -36.51
C GLY A 11 12.82 -49.28 -36.30
N LEU A 12 12.15 -48.85 -37.37
CA LEU A 12 10.69 -48.72 -37.42
C LEU A 12 10.05 -50.11 -37.30
N GLY A 13 9.20 -50.32 -36.29
CA GLY A 13 8.36 -51.50 -36.11
C GLY A 13 7.02 -51.09 -35.51
N ALA A 14 5.93 -51.44 -36.19
CA ALA A 14 4.60 -50.91 -36.01
C ALA A 14 3.83 -51.43 -34.78
N LEU A 15 2.95 -50.57 -34.27
CA LEU A 15 1.61 -50.82 -33.70
C LEU A 15 1.33 -52.14 -32.96
N VAL A 16 1.15 -52.04 -31.64
CA VAL A 16 0.06 -52.75 -30.94
C VAL A 16 -0.64 -51.75 -30.01
N LEU A 17 -1.87 -51.40 -30.36
CA LEU A 17 -2.83 -50.75 -29.47
C LEU A 17 -3.20 -51.75 -28.37
N LEU A 18 -2.69 -51.52 -27.16
CA LEU A 18 -3.24 -52.11 -25.94
C LEU A 18 -3.77 -50.96 -25.09
N SER A 19 -5.08 -50.76 -25.19
CA SER A 19 -5.89 -50.07 -24.20
C SER A 19 -5.78 -50.80 -22.86
N GLY A 20 -4.70 -50.50 -22.13
CA GLY A 20 -4.56 -50.86 -20.73
C GLY A 20 -5.43 -49.90 -19.92
N PHE A 21 -6.47 -50.44 -19.29
CA PHE A 21 -7.10 -49.80 -18.15
C PHE A 21 -6.00 -49.36 -17.18
N LEU A 22 -5.77 -48.05 -17.06
CA LEU A 22 -5.13 -47.46 -15.89
C LEU A 22 -6.10 -47.69 -14.73
N VAL A 23 -5.99 -48.85 -14.10
CA VAL A 23 -6.37 -48.97 -12.69
C VAL A 23 -5.51 -47.94 -11.98
N PRO A 24 -6.07 -46.92 -11.33
CA PRO A 24 -5.26 -46.05 -10.49
C PRO A 24 -4.59 -46.97 -9.49
N GLN A 25 -3.26 -47.02 -9.50
CA GLN A 25 -2.56 -47.52 -8.33
C GLN A 25 -3.04 -46.63 -7.19
N ARG A 26 -3.92 -47.16 -6.34
CA ARG A 26 -4.10 -46.64 -5.00
C ARG A 26 -2.69 -46.55 -4.46
N SER A 27 -2.19 -45.34 -4.29
CA SER A 27 -1.12 -45.09 -3.33
C SER A 27 -1.60 -45.80 -2.07
N SER A 28 -0.88 -46.84 -1.66
CA SER A 28 -1.04 -47.35 -0.32
C SER A 28 -0.77 -46.15 0.56
N ALA A 29 -1.82 -45.61 1.18
CA ALA A 29 -1.68 -44.72 2.30
C ALA A 29 -0.64 -45.38 3.21
N GLN A 30 0.50 -44.70 3.35
CA GLN A 30 1.53 -45.10 4.28
C GLN A 30 0.80 -45.20 5.62
N VAL A 31 0.62 -46.41 6.13
CA VAL A 31 0.10 -46.60 7.49
C VAL A 31 1.09 -45.85 8.35
N GLY A 32 0.67 -44.69 8.90
CA GLY A 32 1.52 -43.87 9.75
C GLY A 32 2.10 -44.75 10.85
N GLU A 33 3.38 -44.55 11.17
CA GLU A 33 3.98 -45.23 12.31
C GLU A 33 3.07 -45.03 13.53
N ALA A 34 2.73 -46.11 14.23
CA ALA A 34 1.87 -46.06 15.39
C ALA A 34 2.45 -45.09 16.43
N HIS A 35 1.61 -44.25 17.03
CA HIS A 35 2.05 -43.30 18.05
C HIS A 35 2.65 -44.06 19.22
N ARG A 36 3.91 -43.80 19.58
CA ARG A 36 4.59 -44.50 20.68
C ARG A 36 4.20 -43.89 22.03
N LEU A 37 3.61 -44.68 22.92
CA LEU A 37 3.13 -44.25 24.24
C LEU A 37 3.98 -44.82 25.36
N MET A 38 4.60 -43.93 26.14
CA MET A 38 5.22 -44.31 27.40
C MET A 38 4.20 -44.20 28.54
N ILE A 39 3.81 -45.35 29.09
CA ILE A 39 2.83 -45.43 30.18
C ILE A 39 3.59 -45.64 31.48
N LEU A 40 3.63 -44.61 32.33
CA LEU A 40 4.26 -44.68 33.64
C LEU A 40 3.32 -45.28 34.68
N ASN A 41 3.91 -45.81 35.76
CA ASN A 41 3.13 -46.21 36.93
C ASN A 41 2.60 -44.94 37.61
N LEU A 42 1.31 -44.93 37.98
CA LEU A 42 0.78 -43.84 38.80
C LEU A 42 1.47 -43.86 40.17
N GLN A 43 2.08 -42.75 40.54
CA GLN A 43 2.95 -42.66 41.71
C GLN A 43 2.11 -42.52 42.99
N PRO A 44 2.36 -43.31 44.05
CA PRO A 44 1.64 -43.17 45.30
C PRO A 44 1.97 -41.84 45.98
N THR A 45 0.96 -41.17 46.53
CA THR A 45 1.16 -40.03 47.44
C THR A 45 1.41 -40.55 48.86
N GLY A 46 2.48 -40.09 49.51
CA GLY A 46 2.84 -40.51 50.88
C GLY A 46 3.23 -41.99 50.99
N GLU A 47 2.81 -42.66 52.08
CA GLU A 47 3.10 -44.08 52.36
C GLU A 47 2.05 -45.05 51.78
N GLY A 48 1.34 -44.65 50.72
CA GLY A 48 0.33 -45.48 50.05
C GLY A 48 0.92 -46.63 49.24
N SER A 49 0.14 -47.68 49.02
CA SER A 49 0.52 -48.81 48.16
C SER A 49 0.64 -48.41 46.69
N ASP A 50 1.76 -48.73 46.06
CA ASP A 50 2.01 -48.56 44.62
C ASP A 50 1.34 -49.63 43.73
N ARG A 51 0.67 -50.62 44.35
CA ARG A 51 0.10 -51.76 43.63
C ARG A 51 -0.99 -51.33 42.65
N PHE A 52 -1.91 -50.47 43.10
CA PHE A 52 -3.02 -50.02 42.27
C PHE A 52 -2.52 -49.28 41.02
N GLY A 53 -1.61 -48.32 41.19
CA GLY A 53 -1.02 -47.57 40.08
C GLY A 53 -0.28 -48.43 39.05
N ARG A 54 0.47 -49.44 39.50
CA ARG A 54 1.11 -50.42 38.60
C ARG A 54 0.10 -51.30 37.86
N ASP A 55 -0.95 -51.75 38.55
CA ASP A 55 -1.97 -52.61 37.93
C ASP A 55 -2.76 -51.82 36.87
N VAL A 56 -3.06 -50.53 37.12
CA VAL A 56 -3.64 -49.62 36.12
C VAL A 56 -2.72 -49.49 34.91
N ALA A 57 -1.44 -49.17 35.10
CA ALA A 57 -0.49 -49.00 33.99
C ALA A 57 -0.36 -50.27 33.13
N ARG A 58 -0.34 -51.45 33.77
CA ARG A 58 -0.30 -52.75 33.08
C ARG A 58 -1.54 -53.02 32.23
N GLU A 59 -2.73 -52.81 32.81
CA GLU A 59 -3.99 -52.99 32.07
C GLU A 59 -4.12 -51.94 30.95
N LEU A 60 -3.68 -50.71 31.18
CA LEU A 60 -3.70 -49.64 30.19
C LEU A 60 -2.79 -49.94 28.99
N ARG A 61 -1.55 -50.41 29.22
CA ARG A 61 -0.67 -50.90 28.14
C ARG A 61 -1.36 -51.97 27.30
N ARG A 62 -1.97 -52.97 27.95
CA ARG A 62 -2.69 -54.05 27.26
C ARG A 62 -3.86 -53.54 26.42
N LEU A 63 -4.60 -52.55 26.90
CA LEU A 63 -5.70 -51.95 26.16
C LEU A 63 -5.17 -51.15 24.96
N ILE A 64 -4.11 -50.35 25.16
CA ILE A 64 -3.54 -49.50 24.13
C ILE A 64 -2.90 -50.29 22.99
N SER A 65 -2.22 -51.41 23.28
CA SER A 65 -1.65 -52.30 22.25
C SER A 65 -2.70 -52.96 21.34
N GLN A 66 -4.00 -52.79 21.61
CA GLN A 66 -5.07 -53.26 20.72
C GLN A 66 -5.49 -52.21 19.69
N PHE A 67 -5.09 -50.94 19.85
CA PHE A 67 -5.38 -49.89 18.90
C PHE A 67 -4.38 -49.95 17.74
N PRO A 68 -4.84 -50.02 16.47
CA PRO A 68 -3.93 -50.11 15.31
C PRO A 68 -2.99 -48.90 15.15
N THR A 69 -3.36 -47.77 15.72
CA THR A 69 -2.70 -46.46 15.59
C THR A 69 -1.76 -46.13 16.74
N HIS A 70 -1.64 -46.99 17.75
CA HIS A 70 -0.91 -46.72 18.98
C HIS A 70 -0.01 -47.90 19.36
N ASP A 71 1.20 -47.60 19.79
CA ASP A 71 2.18 -48.57 20.27
C ASP A 71 2.53 -48.26 21.73
N ALA A 72 2.03 -49.07 22.65
CA ALA A 72 2.39 -48.94 24.06
C ALA A 72 3.81 -49.49 24.28
N ILE A 73 4.74 -48.60 24.62
CA ILE A 73 6.13 -48.98 24.86
C ILE A 73 6.20 -50.01 25.99
N GLU A 74 6.89 -51.11 25.71
CA GLU A 74 7.03 -52.22 26.65
C GLU A 74 7.75 -51.78 27.93
N GLU A 75 7.26 -52.25 29.09
CA GLU A 75 7.84 -51.89 30.39
C GLU A 75 9.34 -52.24 30.47
N ARG A 76 9.74 -53.30 29.76
CA ARG A 76 11.14 -53.71 29.69
C ARG A 76 12.01 -52.66 28.98
N GLU A 77 11.53 -52.05 27.91
CA GLU A 77 12.27 -51.05 27.16
C GLU A 77 12.50 -49.80 28.01
N VAL A 78 11.45 -49.29 28.66
CA VAL A 78 11.55 -48.15 29.59
C VAL A 78 12.54 -48.46 30.72
N ARG A 79 12.49 -49.69 31.27
CA ARG A 79 13.39 -50.10 32.34
C ARG A 79 14.84 -50.25 31.89
N ASP A 80 15.09 -50.80 30.71
CA ASP A 80 16.43 -51.00 30.18
C ASP A 80 17.10 -49.64 29.90
N VAL A 81 16.33 -48.67 29.38
CA VAL A 81 16.78 -47.27 29.21
C VAL A 81 16.97 -46.58 30.57
N ALA A 82 16.02 -46.71 31.51
CA ALA A 82 16.14 -46.10 32.84
C ALA A 82 17.43 -46.53 33.57
N ARG A 83 17.78 -47.83 33.48
CA ARG A 83 19.01 -48.38 34.07
C ARG A 83 20.28 -47.81 33.45
N GLN A 84 20.27 -47.50 32.15
CA GLN A 84 21.41 -46.90 31.47
C GLN A 84 21.77 -45.52 32.06
N TYR A 85 20.78 -44.81 32.61
CA TYR A 85 20.93 -43.48 33.19
C TYR A 85 20.82 -43.46 34.73
N ASP A 86 20.92 -44.62 35.39
CA ASP A 86 20.80 -44.78 36.85
C ASP A 86 19.49 -44.21 37.44
N VAL A 87 18.40 -44.32 36.68
CA VAL A 87 17.06 -43.89 37.08
C VAL A 87 16.22 -45.10 37.52
N ASP A 88 15.55 -45.01 38.66
CA ASP A 88 14.59 -46.02 39.09
C ASP A 88 13.25 -45.82 38.36
N GLU A 89 13.00 -46.68 37.37
CA GLU A 89 11.75 -46.73 36.58
C GLU A 89 10.49 -46.72 37.45
N ARG A 90 10.55 -47.30 38.66
CA ARG A 90 9.38 -47.37 39.56
C ARG A 90 9.02 -46.02 40.16
N ARG A 91 9.96 -45.09 40.21
CA ARG A 91 9.83 -43.75 40.80
C ARG A 91 9.75 -42.64 39.75
N LEU A 92 9.55 -43.01 38.48
CA LEU A 92 9.34 -42.04 37.40
C LEU A 92 7.98 -41.35 37.56
N ASP A 93 8.03 -40.08 37.94
CA ASP A 93 6.89 -39.17 37.90
C ASP A 93 6.75 -38.51 36.52
N CYS A 94 5.80 -37.59 36.38
CA CYS A 94 5.57 -36.89 35.12
C CYS A 94 6.79 -36.14 34.59
N VAL A 95 7.61 -35.54 35.47
CA VAL A 95 8.78 -34.75 35.09
C VAL A 95 9.90 -35.69 34.60
N GLY A 96 10.17 -36.75 35.36
CA GLY A 96 11.12 -37.79 34.95
C GLY A 96 10.69 -38.46 33.64
N GLY A 97 9.39 -38.69 33.46
CA GLY A 97 8.79 -39.15 32.22
C GLY A 97 9.10 -38.25 31.02
N GLN A 98 8.81 -36.96 31.15
CA GLN A 98 9.07 -35.96 30.10
C GLN A 98 10.55 -35.93 29.69
N GLN A 99 11.47 -36.03 30.66
CA GLN A 99 12.90 -36.10 30.38
C GLN A 99 13.29 -37.40 29.65
N MET A 100 12.65 -38.53 30.02
CA MET A 100 12.95 -39.85 29.47
C MET A 100 12.36 -40.10 28.08
N ALA A 101 11.27 -39.43 27.72
CA ALA A 101 10.53 -39.71 26.49
C ALA A 101 11.39 -39.71 25.23
N ARG A 102 12.37 -38.80 25.13
CA ARG A 102 13.31 -38.72 24.00
C ARG A 102 14.16 -39.97 23.81
N PHE A 103 14.47 -40.70 24.88
CA PHE A 103 15.39 -41.85 24.83
C PHE A 103 14.68 -43.15 24.47
N VAL A 104 13.35 -43.17 24.60
CA VAL A 104 12.48 -44.28 24.18
C VAL A 104 11.60 -43.89 22.99
N GLU A 105 11.89 -42.73 22.38
CA GLU A 105 11.13 -42.15 21.25
C GLU A 105 9.61 -42.09 21.51
N ALA A 106 9.22 -41.85 22.77
CA ALA A 106 7.82 -41.71 23.13
C ALA A 106 7.27 -40.38 22.63
N GLN A 107 6.16 -40.45 21.88
CA GLN A 107 5.43 -39.29 21.38
C GLN A 107 4.36 -38.82 22.37
N VAL A 108 3.89 -39.71 23.26
CA VAL A 108 2.92 -39.39 24.31
C VAL A 108 3.32 -40.10 25.60
N ILE A 109 3.11 -39.42 26.72
CA ILE A 109 3.42 -39.92 28.06
C ILE A 109 2.14 -39.94 28.88
N PHE A 110 1.84 -41.07 29.52
CA PHE A 110 0.82 -41.18 30.54
C PHE A 110 1.47 -41.19 31.92
N CYS A 111 1.05 -40.28 32.79
CA CYS A 111 1.58 -40.17 34.15
C CYS A 111 0.52 -39.59 35.10
N GLY A 112 0.78 -39.68 36.41
CA GLY A 112 -0.09 -39.12 37.44
C GLY A 112 0.16 -39.76 38.79
N PHE A 113 -0.76 -39.52 39.73
CA PHE A 113 -0.62 -39.96 41.12
C PHE A 113 -1.81 -40.79 41.60
N THR A 114 -1.61 -41.56 42.66
CA THR A 114 -2.66 -42.31 43.37
C THR A 114 -2.57 -42.06 44.87
N THR A 115 -3.72 -41.80 45.50
CA THR A 115 -3.86 -41.67 46.95
C THR A 115 -4.70 -42.81 47.49
N GLU A 116 -4.19 -43.58 48.45
CA GLU A 116 -4.89 -44.73 49.05
C GLU A 116 -5.75 -44.28 50.24
N ASN A 117 -7.07 -44.47 50.14
CA ASN A 117 -8.03 -44.19 51.20
C ASN A 117 -8.32 -45.49 51.98
N ARG A 118 -7.49 -45.75 53.00
CA ARG A 118 -7.56 -46.99 53.81
C ARG A 118 -8.92 -47.26 54.47
N PRO A 119 -9.67 -46.26 54.99
CA PRO A 119 -10.97 -46.52 55.63
C PRO A 119 -12.02 -47.12 54.67
N ASP A 120 -11.99 -46.69 53.40
CA ASP A 120 -13.01 -47.04 52.41
C ASP A 120 -12.54 -48.09 51.40
N GLU A 121 -11.30 -48.58 51.54
CA GLU A 121 -10.61 -49.44 50.57
C GLU A 121 -10.71 -48.92 49.12
N THR A 122 -10.50 -47.61 48.93
CA THR A 122 -10.52 -46.95 47.63
C THR A 122 -9.19 -46.28 47.29
N PHE A 123 -8.98 -45.99 46.01
CA PHE A 123 -7.85 -45.23 45.49
C PHE A 123 -8.36 -44.03 44.71
N THR A 124 -7.82 -42.84 44.99
CA THR A 124 -8.10 -41.64 44.20
C THR A 124 -6.93 -41.38 43.26
N THR A 125 -7.17 -41.35 41.96
CA THR A 125 -6.18 -40.92 40.97
C THR A 125 -6.22 -39.41 40.84
N THR A 126 -5.07 -38.76 40.93
CA THR A 126 -4.97 -37.29 40.92
C THR A 126 -3.89 -36.81 39.97
N GLY A 127 -4.12 -35.68 39.28
CA GLY A 127 -3.14 -35.10 38.36
C GLY A 127 -2.72 -36.08 37.26
N VAL A 128 -3.65 -36.92 36.81
CA VAL A 128 -3.41 -37.85 35.71
C VAL A 128 -3.44 -37.07 34.40
N GLN A 129 -2.51 -37.34 33.50
CA GLN A 129 -2.46 -36.64 32.23
C GLN A 129 -1.84 -37.49 31.12
N PHE A 130 -2.26 -37.19 29.88
CA PHE A 130 -1.50 -37.50 28.68
C PHE A 130 -0.73 -36.25 28.25
N ALA A 131 0.55 -36.36 27.96
CA ALA A 131 1.34 -35.22 27.52
C ALA A 131 2.25 -35.58 26.36
N ALA A 132 2.29 -34.71 25.35
CA ALA A 132 3.34 -34.75 24.35
C ALA A 132 4.65 -34.21 24.96
N PRO A 133 5.83 -34.73 24.56
CA PRO A 133 7.11 -34.18 25.02
C PRO A 133 7.24 -32.69 24.68
N GLY A 134 7.33 -31.83 25.69
CA GLY A 134 7.42 -30.39 25.51
C GLY A 134 6.14 -29.70 24.99
N GLY A 135 5.02 -30.42 24.88
CA GLY A 135 3.72 -29.90 24.47
C GLY A 135 2.73 -29.72 25.63
N THR A 136 1.52 -29.27 25.31
CA THR A 136 0.43 -29.14 26.29
C THR A 136 -0.02 -30.51 26.80
N ALA A 137 -0.29 -30.58 28.10
CA ALA A 137 -0.78 -31.79 28.75
C ALA A 137 -2.31 -31.81 28.75
N PHE A 138 -2.88 -32.96 28.37
CA PHE A 138 -4.29 -33.25 28.54
C PHE A 138 -4.53 -33.81 29.94
N ALA A 139 -4.95 -32.93 30.85
CA ALA A 139 -5.29 -33.29 32.21
C ALA A 139 -6.59 -34.10 32.25
N ILE A 140 -6.58 -35.16 33.04
CA ILE A 140 -7.73 -36.05 33.28
C ILE A 140 -8.22 -35.79 34.69
N GLU A 141 -9.54 -35.57 34.82
CA GLU A 141 -10.17 -35.28 36.11
C GLU A 141 -9.89 -36.34 37.17
N ASP A 142 -9.69 -35.86 38.40
CA ASP A 142 -9.47 -36.69 39.56
C ASP A 142 -10.66 -37.62 39.81
N ARG A 143 -10.38 -38.89 40.11
CA ARG A 143 -11.43 -39.91 40.25
C ARG A 143 -11.10 -40.95 41.29
N THR A 144 -12.13 -41.44 41.98
CA THR A 144 -12.00 -42.48 43.00
C THR A 144 -12.47 -43.83 42.47
N TRP A 145 -11.69 -44.86 42.79
CA TRP A 145 -11.82 -46.23 42.29
C TRP A 145 -11.84 -47.20 43.46
N GLY A 146 -12.60 -48.30 43.35
CA GLY A 146 -12.50 -49.40 44.31
C GLY A 146 -11.15 -50.12 44.19
N ARG A 147 -10.73 -50.78 45.27
CA ARG A 147 -9.47 -51.54 45.33
C ARG A 147 -9.23 -52.54 44.19
N ARG A 148 -10.28 -53.06 43.55
CA ARG A 148 -10.19 -54.04 42.44
C ARG A 148 -10.46 -53.44 41.07
N ASP A 149 -10.64 -52.12 40.98
CA ASP A 149 -11.11 -51.43 39.78
C ASP A 149 -9.96 -50.96 38.88
N ALA A 150 -8.75 -51.50 39.03
CA ALA A 150 -7.59 -51.12 38.20
C ALA A 150 -7.87 -51.26 36.69
N ARG A 151 -8.60 -52.32 36.30
CA ARG A 151 -9.04 -52.50 34.90
C ARG A 151 -10.08 -51.47 34.48
N ALA A 152 -11.01 -51.09 35.36
CA ALA A 152 -12.00 -50.06 35.06
C ALA A 152 -11.34 -48.67 34.92
N ALA A 153 -10.36 -48.36 35.78
CA ALA A 153 -9.54 -47.16 35.67
C ALA A 153 -8.74 -47.13 34.35
N ALA A 154 -8.11 -48.25 33.99
CA ALA A 154 -7.40 -48.37 32.71
C ALA A 154 -8.34 -48.21 31.50
N THR A 155 -9.54 -48.78 31.52
CA THR A 155 -10.55 -48.57 30.47
C THR A 155 -10.92 -47.10 30.35
N PHE A 156 -11.21 -46.43 31.47
CA PHE A 156 -11.48 -45.00 31.45
C PHE A 156 -10.31 -44.19 30.88
N PHE A 157 -9.07 -44.44 31.29
CA PHE A 157 -7.91 -43.72 30.73
C PHE A 157 -7.68 -44.02 29.25
N SER A 158 -7.99 -45.22 28.77
CA SER A 158 -7.93 -45.53 27.33
C SER A 158 -8.99 -44.76 26.52
N GLU A 159 -10.16 -44.49 27.11
CA GLU A 159 -11.18 -43.63 26.49
C GLU A 159 -10.73 -42.17 26.44
N GLN A 160 -10.08 -41.69 27.51
CA GLN A 160 -9.50 -40.35 27.54
C GLN A 160 -8.35 -40.17 26.53
N LEU A 161 -7.55 -41.21 26.30
CA LEU A 161 -6.51 -41.19 25.26
C LEU A 161 -7.11 -40.98 23.86
N ALA A 162 -8.26 -41.59 23.57
CA ALA A 162 -8.93 -41.40 22.29
C ALA A 162 -9.36 -39.94 22.10
N ALA A 163 -9.89 -39.30 23.14
CA ALA A 163 -10.25 -37.88 23.13
C ALA A 163 -9.02 -36.98 22.92
N PHE A 164 -7.91 -37.26 23.62
CA PHE A 164 -6.64 -36.57 23.42
C PHE A 164 -6.11 -36.74 21.99
N THR A 165 -6.13 -37.96 21.46
CA THR A 165 -5.65 -38.24 20.09
C THR A 165 -6.48 -37.48 19.07
N GLU A 166 -7.81 -37.46 19.24
CA GLU A 166 -8.72 -36.69 18.39
C GLU A 166 -8.38 -35.19 18.45
N GLN A 167 -8.20 -34.62 19.64
CA GLN A 167 -7.78 -33.23 19.80
C GLN A 167 -6.48 -32.91 19.02
N GLN A 168 -5.46 -33.76 19.15
CA GLN A 168 -4.17 -33.58 18.45
C GLN A 168 -4.32 -33.71 16.93
N ASN A 169 -5.15 -34.64 16.45
CA ASN A 169 -5.44 -34.78 15.03
C ASN A 169 -6.15 -33.54 14.48
N ARG A 170 -7.12 -32.97 15.20
CA ARG A 170 -7.82 -31.75 14.80
C ARG A 170 -6.88 -30.56 14.70
N LEU A 171 -5.98 -30.41 15.66
CA LEU A 171 -4.94 -29.37 15.59
C LEU A 171 -4.00 -29.58 14.39
N THR A 172 -3.57 -30.81 14.15
CA THR A 172 -2.69 -31.15 13.02
C THR A 172 -3.37 -30.89 11.68
N TRP A 173 -4.62 -31.33 11.52
CA TRP A 173 -5.41 -31.12 10.31
C TRP A 173 -5.77 -29.65 10.09
N CYS A 174 -6.04 -28.89 11.15
CA CYS A 174 -6.22 -27.44 11.09
C CYS A 174 -5.05 -26.76 10.35
N GLY A 175 -3.80 -27.06 10.75
CA GLY A 175 -2.61 -26.54 10.06
C GLY A 175 -2.39 -27.11 8.66
N GLN A 176 -2.49 -28.43 8.49
CA GLN A 176 -2.22 -29.07 7.20
C GLN A 176 -3.21 -28.68 6.09
N TYR A 177 -4.50 -28.55 6.42
CA TYR A 177 -5.49 -28.09 5.45
C TYR A 177 -5.31 -26.61 5.13
N TYR A 178 -4.87 -25.80 6.11
CA TYR A 178 -4.55 -24.40 5.86
C TYR A 178 -3.38 -24.26 4.88
N GLU A 179 -2.28 -24.99 5.09
CA GLU A 179 -1.14 -25.04 4.16
C GLU A 179 -1.52 -25.56 2.76
N ALA A 180 -2.57 -26.39 2.67
CA ALA A 180 -3.11 -26.90 1.41
C ALA A 180 -4.15 -25.97 0.77
N GLU A 181 -4.41 -24.78 1.34
CA GLU A 181 -5.43 -23.81 0.93
C GLU A 181 -6.86 -24.38 0.92
N ASP A 182 -7.09 -25.50 1.63
CA ASP A 182 -8.42 -26.08 1.84
C ASP A 182 -9.07 -25.43 3.08
N TYR A 183 -9.42 -24.15 2.93
CA TYR A 183 -9.90 -23.31 4.03
C TYR A 183 -11.15 -23.87 4.71
N ALA A 184 -12.03 -24.58 3.99
CA ALA A 184 -13.23 -25.16 4.58
C ALA A 184 -12.89 -26.27 5.59
N ASN A 185 -12.04 -27.22 5.19
CA ASN A 185 -11.60 -28.29 6.10
C ASN A 185 -10.70 -27.74 7.21
N ALA A 186 -9.87 -26.75 6.91
CA ALA A 186 -9.03 -26.11 7.92
C ALA A 186 -9.88 -25.44 9.01
N GLU A 187 -10.86 -24.60 8.64
CA GLU A 187 -11.71 -23.90 9.61
C GLU A 187 -12.50 -24.88 10.48
N GLU A 188 -13.07 -25.94 9.89
CA GLU A 188 -13.78 -26.99 10.63
C GLU A 188 -12.86 -27.62 11.69
N ASN A 189 -11.65 -28.02 11.30
CA ASN A 189 -10.72 -28.68 12.21
C ASN A 189 -10.18 -27.72 13.27
N CYS A 190 -9.89 -26.45 12.94
CA CYS A 190 -9.47 -25.45 13.91
C CYS A 190 -10.57 -25.19 14.94
N ARG A 191 -11.83 -25.03 14.51
CA ARG A 191 -12.96 -24.81 15.43
C ARG A 191 -13.22 -26.01 16.33
N ILE A 192 -13.10 -27.24 15.82
CA ILE A 192 -13.21 -28.45 16.66
C ILE A 192 -12.04 -28.52 17.64
N ALA A 193 -10.81 -28.22 17.22
CA ALA A 193 -9.66 -28.17 18.11
C ALA A 193 -9.90 -27.17 19.27
N LEU A 194 -10.47 -26.00 18.97
CA LEU A 194 -10.82 -24.98 19.97
C LEU A 194 -12.03 -25.32 20.84
N GLN A 195 -12.94 -26.19 20.38
CA GLN A 195 -14.00 -26.73 21.24
C GLN A 195 -13.44 -27.70 22.28
N LEU A 196 -12.41 -28.47 21.90
CA LEU A 196 -11.74 -29.43 22.78
C LEU A 196 -10.75 -28.73 23.74
N ASP A 197 -10.07 -27.68 23.26
CA ASP A 197 -9.14 -26.86 24.03
C ASP A 197 -9.29 -25.38 23.64
N PRO A 198 -10.13 -24.63 24.39
CA PRO A 198 -10.38 -23.21 24.11
C PRO A 198 -9.16 -22.30 24.28
N GLU A 199 -8.08 -22.74 24.93
CA GLU A 199 -6.88 -21.93 25.16
C GLU A 199 -5.73 -22.32 24.22
N ASN A 200 -6.02 -23.11 23.17
CA ASN A 200 -5.00 -23.56 22.24
C ASN A 200 -4.49 -22.42 21.35
N ILE A 201 -3.33 -21.86 21.69
CA ILE A 201 -2.69 -20.76 20.96
C ILE A 201 -2.48 -21.11 19.48
N THR A 202 -1.96 -22.30 19.17
CA THR A 202 -1.67 -22.71 17.79
C THR A 202 -2.93 -22.75 16.92
N ALA A 203 -4.03 -23.35 17.41
CA ALA A 203 -5.28 -23.38 16.66
C ALA A 203 -5.89 -21.99 16.46
N ARG A 204 -5.83 -21.11 17.47
CA ARG A 204 -6.29 -19.71 17.34
C ARG A 204 -5.46 -18.94 16.32
N TYR A 205 -4.14 -19.10 16.36
CA TYR A 205 -3.24 -18.43 15.44
C TYR A 205 -3.49 -18.87 14.00
N VAL A 206 -3.58 -20.18 13.73
CA VAL A 206 -3.92 -20.70 12.38
C VAL A 206 -5.32 -20.24 11.95
N LEU A 207 -6.30 -20.27 12.85
CA LEU A 207 -7.65 -19.77 12.54
C LEU A 207 -7.63 -18.28 12.18
N SER A 208 -6.84 -17.45 12.88
CA SER A 208 -6.72 -16.02 12.56
C SER A 208 -6.18 -15.79 11.14
N HIS A 209 -5.13 -16.51 10.73
CA HIS A 209 -4.59 -16.46 9.37
C HIS A 209 -5.61 -16.90 8.31
N LEU A 210 -6.27 -18.04 8.54
CA LEU A 210 -7.33 -18.52 7.67
C LEU A 210 -8.45 -17.49 7.49
N LEU A 211 -8.89 -16.86 8.59
CA LEU A 211 -9.92 -15.83 8.55
C LEU A 211 -9.48 -14.61 7.73
N ALA A 212 -8.20 -14.21 7.83
CA ALA A 212 -7.66 -13.12 7.03
C ALA A 212 -7.61 -13.47 5.52
N ASP A 213 -7.11 -14.67 5.18
CA ASP A 213 -7.03 -15.16 3.80
C ASP A 213 -8.42 -15.36 3.15
N THR A 214 -9.46 -15.43 3.97
CA THR A 214 -10.87 -15.50 3.55
C THR A 214 -11.63 -14.17 3.71
N ASP A 215 -10.90 -13.05 3.81
CA ASP A 215 -11.42 -11.66 3.85
C ASP A 215 -12.31 -11.35 5.08
N ARG A 216 -12.11 -12.07 6.18
CA ARG A 216 -12.82 -11.90 7.46
C ARG A 216 -11.91 -11.22 8.49
N LEU A 217 -11.37 -10.07 8.09
CA LEU A 217 -10.31 -9.35 8.83
C LEU A 217 -10.65 -9.05 10.29
N GLN A 218 -11.88 -8.66 10.60
CA GLN A 218 -12.27 -8.37 11.98
C GLN A 218 -12.28 -9.63 12.86
N GLU A 219 -12.78 -10.75 12.33
CA GLU A 219 -12.78 -12.03 13.07
C GLU A 219 -11.35 -12.56 13.23
N ALA A 220 -10.50 -12.39 12.22
CA ALA A 220 -9.08 -12.69 12.31
C ALA A 220 -8.40 -11.89 13.43
N TYR A 221 -8.72 -10.59 13.51
CA TYR A 221 -8.17 -9.70 14.51
C TYR A 221 -8.62 -10.10 15.93
N ASP A 222 -9.89 -10.46 16.12
CA ASP A 222 -10.39 -10.93 17.40
C ASP A 222 -9.69 -12.23 17.86
N GLU A 223 -9.42 -13.17 16.94
CA GLU A 223 -8.70 -14.42 17.26
C GLU A 223 -7.21 -14.20 17.57
N VAL A 224 -6.51 -13.32 16.85
CA VAL A 224 -5.09 -13.01 17.17
C VAL A 224 -4.96 -12.22 18.47
N LEU A 225 -5.92 -11.35 18.81
CA LEU A 225 -5.95 -10.72 20.13
C LEU A 225 -6.11 -11.76 21.24
N ARG A 226 -6.90 -12.82 21.01
CA ARG A 226 -7.03 -13.90 21.97
C ARG A 226 -5.75 -14.73 22.10
N VAL A 227 -4.92 -14.81 21.06
CA VAL A 227 -3.55 -15.34 21.16
C VAL A 227 -2.70 -14.47 22.08
N LEU A 228 -2.71 -13.14 21.88
CA LEU A 228 -1.93 -12.19 22.69
C LEU A 228 -2.37 -12.10 24.15
N GLU A 229 -3.65 -12.36 24.45
CA GLU A 229 -4.13 -12.48 25.83
C GLU A 229 -3.59 -13.72 26.55
N LEU A 230 -3.30 -14.80 25.82
CA LEU A 230 -2.74 -16.04 26.35
C LEU A 230 -1.20 -16.00 26.38
N ASP A 231 -0.58 -15.36 25.39
CA ASP A 231 0.86 -15.16 25.27
C ASP A 231 1.16 -13.76 24.68
N GLY A 232 1.33 -12.78 25.57
CA GLY A 232 1.56 -11.38 25.19
C GLY A 232 2.93 -11.09 24.58
N LEU A 233 3.85 -12.07 24.55
CA LEU A 233 5.17 -11.91 23.93
C LEU A 233 5.28 -12.70 22.62
N HIS A 234 4.15 -13.19 22.08
CA HIS A 234 4.13 -13.97 20.86
C HIS A 234 4.43 -13.08 19.63
N GLU A 235 5.71 -12.93 19.28
CA GLU A 235 6.21 -12.04 18.21
C GLU A 235 5.40 -12.12 16.91
N SER A 236 5.13 -13.32 16.39
CA SER A 236 4.38 -13.47 15.14
C SER A 236 2.92 -13.01 15.24
N ALA A 237 2.33 -13.09 16.44
CA ALA A 237 0.96 -12.65 16.68
C ALA A 237 0.90 -11.12 16.85
N LEU A 238 1.91 -10.50 17.47
CA LEU A 238 2.05 -9.03 17.52
C LEU A 238 2.19 -8.45 16.11
N ASN A 239 3.05 -9.05 15.28
CA ASN A 239 3.21 -8.64 13.89
C ASN A 239 1.89 -8.75 13.12
N PHE A 240 1.21 -9.90 13.25
CA PHE A 240 -0.03 -10.13 12.53
C PHE A 240 -1.20 -9.27 13.04
N ALA A 241 -1.27 -9.00 14.34
CA ALA A 241 -2.24 -8.06 14.92
C ALA A 241 -2.03 -6.63 14.39
N GLY A 242 -0.77 -6.19 14.30
CA GLY A 242 -0.42 -4.90 13.68
C GLY A 242 -0.87 -4.83 12.21
N TYR A 243 -0.61 -5.88 11.44
CA TYR A 243 -1.02 -6.00 10.04
C TYR A 243 -2.54 -5.92 9.89
N LEU A 244 -3.29 -6.75 10.64
CA LEU A 244 -4.74 -6.78 10.58
C LEU A 244 -5.37 -5.44 11.00
N ALA A 245 -4.85 -4.82 12.06
CA ALA A 245 -5.31 -3.50 12.50
C ALA A 245 -5.08 -2.43 11.41
N ALA A 246 -3.94 -2.47 10.71
CA ALA A 246 -3.65 -1.55 9.61
C ALA A 246 -4.64 -1.74 8.44
N GLN A 247 -4.90 -2.99 8.04
CA GLN A 247 -5.87 -3.32 7.00
C GLN A 247 -7.32 -2.94 7.37
N LEU A 248 -7.67 -3.01 8.66
CA LEU A 248 -8.96 -2.56 9.18
C LEU A 248 -9.09 -1.03 9.29
N GLY A 249 -8.02 -0.29 9.01
CA GLY A 249 -7.98 1.16 9.11
C GLY A 249 -7.80 1.70 10.54
N ASP A 250 -7.50 0.83 11.52
CA ASP A 250 -7.18 1.24 12.89
C ASP A 250 -5.68 1.51 13.03
N ARG A 251 -5.27 2.67 12.51
CA ARG A 251 -3.90 3.21 12.57
C ARG A 251 -3.32 3.21 13.99
N THR A 252 -4.16 3.44 15.01
CA THR A 252 -3.71 3.55 16.40
C THR A 252 -3.36 2.18 16.97
N ALA A 253 -4.26 1.19 16.79
CA ALA A 253 -4.01 -0.17 17.22
C ALA A 253 -2.83 -0.81 16.46
N ALA A 254 -2.73 -0.56 15.14
CA ALA A 254 -1.61 -1.03 14.34
C ALA A 254 -0.27 -0.56 14.88
N SER A 255 -0.16 0.74 15.16
CA SER A 255 1.05 1.35 15.72
C SER A 255 1.42 0.77 17.09
N ALA A 256 0.44 0.52 17.96
CA ALA A 256 0.66 -0.06 19.27
C ALA A 256 1.24 -1.48 19.19
N HIS A 257 0.63 -2.38 18.41
CA HIS A 257 1.12 -3.76 18.25
C HIS A 257 2.53 -3.81 17.65
N TYR A 258 2.80 -2.95 16.65
CA TYR A 258 4.12 -2.85 16.06
C TYR A 258 5.17 -2.26 17.01
N GLU A 259 4.79 -1.33 17.88
CA GLU A 259 5.68 -0.82 18.93
C GLU A 259 6.04 -1.91 19.93
N GLU A 260 5.06 -2.68 20.40
CA GLU A 260 5.32 -3.84 21.27
C GLU A 260 6.25 -4.86 20.60
N LEU A 261 6.02 -5.18 19.31
CA LEU A 261 6.91 -6.06 18.54
C LEU A 261 8.35 -5.51 18.46
N LEU A 262 8.50 -4.22 18.19
CA LEU A 262 9.80 -3.57 18.06
C LEU A 262 10.51 -3.37 19.41
N GLU A 263 9.79 -3.42 20.54
CA GLU A 263 10.41 -3.47 21.86
C GLU A 263 11.08 -4.82 22.14
N LEU A 264 10.58 -5.93 21.56
CA LEU A 264 11.17 -7.27 21.69
C LEU A 264 12.47 -7.40 20.89
N ASP A 265 12.50 -6.85 19.68
CA ASP A 265 13.70 -6.84 18.82
C ASP A 265 13.98 -5.46 18.19
N PRO A 266 14.49 -4.50 18.99
CA PRO A 266 14.63 -3.11 18.55
C PRO A 266 15.66 -2.88 17.44
N HIS A 267 16.53 -3.86 17.15
CA HIS A 267 17.60 -3.71 16.17
C HIS A 267 17.33 -4.44 14.85
N ASN A 268 16.16 -5.07 14.71
CA ASN A 268 15.85 -5.85 13.53
C ASN A 268 15.33 -4.99 12.40
N ALA A 269 16.25 -4.63 11.50
CA ALA A 269 15.93 -3.84 10.31
C ALA A 269 14.88 -4.51 9.41
N ALA A 270 14.87 -5.85 9.33
CA ALA A 270 13.90 -6.57 8.50
C ALA A 270 12.47 -6.44 9.07
N VAL A 271 12.31 -6.55 10.39
CA VAL A 271 11.01 -6.32 11.06
C VAL A 271 10.56 -4.87 10.86
N ARG A 272 11.46 -3.89 11.06
CA ARG A 272 11.13 -2.46 10.81
C ARG A 272 10.69 -2.20 9.38
N MET A 273 11.35 -2.82 8.39
CA MET A 273 10.96 -2.72 6.98
C MET A 273 9.60 -3.33 6.71
N GLN A 274 9.31 -4.49 7.30
CA GLN A 274 8.00 -5.13 7.18
C GLN A 274 6.89 -4.28 7.76
N VAL A 275 7.07 -3.79 8.99
CA VAL A 275 6.11 -2.88 9.66
C VAL A 275 5.85 -1.63 8.82
N ALA A 276 6.91 -0.99 8.31
CA ALA A 276 6.77 0.19 7.48
C ALA A 276 6.06 -0.12 6.16
N TYR A 277 6.32 -1.29 5.55
CA TYR A 277 5.62 -1.75 4.37
C TYR A 277 4.12 -1.90 4.62
N ASP A 278 3.75 -2.58 5.71
CA ASP A 278 2.35 -2.83 6.05
C ASP A 278 1.58 -1.52 6.34
N LEU A 279 2.22 -0.55 7.02
CA LEU A 279 1.67 0.79 7.23
C LEU A 279 1.53 1.59 5.92
N GLY A 280 2.52 1.50 5.04
CA GLY A 280 2.51 2.17 3.74
C GLY A 280 1.36 1.67 2.85
N GLU A 281 1.18 0.36 2.75
CA GLU A 281 0.10 -0.27 1.97
C GLU A 281 -1.29 0.06 2.56
N ALA A 282 -1.38 0.26 3.87
CA ALA A 282 -2.60 0.71 4.54
C ALA A 282 -2.91 2.21 4.33
N GLY A 283 -2.07 2.94 3.60
CA GLY A 283 -2.26 4.38 3.34
C GLY A 283 -1.76 5.27 4.46
N TYR A 284 -0.78 4.80 5.25
CA TYR A 284 -0.15 5.55 6.34
C TYR A 284 1.35 5.81 6.10
N PRO A 285 1.73 6.51 5.00
CA PRO A 285 3.13 6.69 4.62
C PRO A 285 3.94 7.49 5.65
N ALA A 286 3.31 8.41 6.40
CA ALA A 286 3.99 9.17 7.45
C ALA A 286 4.45 8.26 8.61
N ASP A 287 3.62 7.31 9.06
CA ASP A 287 4.04 6.37 10.11
C ASP A 287 5.08 5.39 9.58
N ALA A 288 4.90 4.90 8.35
CA ALA A 288 5.87 4.04 7.69
C ALA A 288 7.26 4.70 7.64
N MET A 289 7.31 5.98 7.24
CA MET A 289 8.53 6.79 7.23
C MET A 289 9.17 6.84 8.61
N GLU A 290 8.42 7.12 9.68
CA GLU A 290 8.95 7.20 11.04
C GLU A 290 9.51 5.86 11.55
N LYS A 291 8.87 4.72 11.20
CA LYS A 291 9.41 3.39 11.56
C LYS A 291 10.74 3.09 10.85
N ILE A 292 10.89 3.52 9.59
CA ILE A 292 12.17 3.42 8.86
C ILE A 292 13.22 4.38 9.42
N LYS A 293 12.84 5.61 9.77
CA LYS A 293 13.72 6.65 10.34
C LYS A 293 14.47 6.15 11.56
N ALA A 294 13.76 5.50 12.49
CA ALA A 294 14.37 4.85 13.65
C ALA A 294 15.35 3.72 13.26
N GLY A 295 15.09 2.99 12.17
CA GLY A 295 16.03 2.02 11.61
C GLY A 295 17.30 2.66 11.03
N LEU A 296 17.16 3.83 10.39
CA LEU A 296 18.29 4.61 9.88
C LEU A 296 19.16 5.21 10.98
N GLU A 297 18.63 5.46 12.19
CA GLU A 297 19.47 5.85 13.34
C GLU A 297 20.46 4.74 13.72
N LEU A 298 20.08 3.48 13.52
CA LEU A 298 20.91 2.31 13.81
C LEU A 298 21.85 1.95 12.65
N ALA A 299 21.39 2.15 11.41
CA ALA A 299 22.15 1.86 10.19
C ALA A 299 22.05 3.01 9.17
N PRO A 300 22.80 4.12 9.38
CA PRO A 300 22.64 5.35 8.59
C PRO A 300 22.96 5.20 7.09
N GLU A 301 23.79 4.24 6.71
CA GLU A 301 24.19 4.01 5.31
C GLU A 301 23.46 2.80 4.70
N ASN A 302 22.43 2.27 5.35
CA ASN A 302 21.64 1.18 4.79
C ASN A 302 20.80 1.70 3.62
N LEU A 303 21.20 1.32 2.41
CA LEU A 303 20.61 1.80 1.18
C LEU A 303 19.13 1.46 1.02
N ASP A 304 18.73 0.23 1.37
CA ASP A 304 17.33 -0.20 1.26
C ASP A 304 16.43 0.62 2.19
N LEU A 305 16.95 0.98 3.38
CA LEU A 305 16.24 1.86 4.31
C LEU A 305 16.19 3.31 3.78
N LEU A 306 17.27 3.83 3.20
CA LEU A 306 17.30 5.18 2.63
C LEU A 306 16.31 5.33 1.47
N GLU A 307 16.29 4.38 0.54
CA GLU A 307 15.39 4.37 -0.62
C GLU A 307 13.92 4.29 -0.18
N ARG A 308 13.60 3.45 0.82
CA ARG A 308 12.24 3.33 1.39
C ARG A 308 11.82 4.56 2.19
N PHE A 309 12.71 5.08 3.03
CA PHE A 309 12.46 6.32 3.77
C PHE A 309 12.10 7.46 2.82
N ALA A 310 12.91 7.67 1.77
CA ALA A 310 12.69 8.72 0.80
C ALA A 310 11.38 8.53 0.02
N ALA A 311 11.02 7.27 -0.31
CA ALA A 311 9.76 6.96 -0.97
C ALA A 311 8.55 7.25 -0.08
N TYR A 312 8.55 6.82 1.19
CA TYR A 312 7.46 7.09 2.13
C TYR A 312 7.34 8.56 2.50
N ALA A 313 8.47 9.26 2.67
CA ALA A 313 8.48 10.71 2.87
C ALA A 313 7.85 11.43 1.68
N MET A 314 8.17 11.03 0.45
CA MET A 314 7.54 11.60 -0.75
C MET A 314 6.03 11.30 -0.82
N ALA A 315 5.60 10.10 -0.42
CA ALA A 315 4.18 9.77 -0.37
C ALA A 315 3.43 10.60 0.69
N ALA A 316 3.99 10.73 1.89
CA ALA A 316 3.44 11.58 2.95
C ALA A 316 3.35 13.06 2.51
N ALA A 317 4.34 13.55 1.77
CA ALA A 317 4.31 14.89 1.19
C ALA A 317 3.15 15.07 0.19
N ARG A 318 2.88 14.05 -0.65
CA ARG A 318 1.76 14.07 -1.60
C ARG A 318 0.41 14.03 -0.91
N ASP A 319 0.24 13.17 0.11
CA ASP A 319 -0.98 13.11 0.90
C ASP A 319 -1.28 14.45 1.57
N ALA A 320 -0.25 15.09 2.14
CA ALA A 320 -0.35 16.42 2.73
C ALA A 320 -0.71 17.50 1.70
N MET A 321 -0.28 17.36 0.44
CA MET A 321 -0.68 18.26 -0.65
C MET A 321 -2.10 17.99 -1.14
N GLU A 322 -2.53 16.74 -1.24
CA GLU A 322 -3.88 16.38 -1.70
C GLU A 322 -4.95 16.83 -0.70
N ALA A 323 -4.62 16.82 0.59
CA ALA A 323 -5.47 17.39 1.64
C ALA A 323 -5.62 18.92 1.55
N ALA A 324 -4.77 19.61 0.78
CA ALA A 324 -4.82 21.06 0.61
C ALA A 324 -5.79 21.49 -0.51
N GLU A 325 -6.22 22.75 -0.47
CA GLU A 325 -7.07 23.29 -1.54
C GLU A 325 -6.32 23.28 -2.89
N PRO A 326 -6.99 22.94 -4.02
CA PRO A 326 -6.36 22.97 -5.34
C PRO A 326 -5.74 24.33 -5.65
N GLY A 327 -4.44 24.33 -5.98
CA GLY A 327 -3.68 25.55 -6.27
C GLY A 327 -3.12 26.27 -5.03
N ALA A 328 -3.28 25.69 -3.83
CA ALA A 328 -2.60 26.18 -2.65
C ALA A 328 -1.07 26.06 -2.81
N PRO A 329 -0.29 27.03 -2.28
CA PRO A 329 1.16 26.90 -2.19
C PRO A 329 1.55 25.71 -1.31
N LEU A 330 2.78 25.23 -1.47
CA LEU A 330 3.32 24.14 -0.66
C LEU A 330 3.17 24.44 0.84
N SER A 331 2.48 23.55 1.57
CA SER A 331 2.30 23.69 3.01
C SER A 331 3.61 23.42 3.77
N LEU A 332 3.71 23.91 5.00
CA LEU A 332 4.88 23.65 5.86
C LEU A 332 5.09 22.14 6.04
N GLU A 333 4.02 21.41 6.35
CA GLU A 333 4.05 19.96 6.54
C GLU A 333 4.50 19.20 5.28
N ALA A 334 3.93 19.50 4.11
CA ALA A 334 4.37 18.87 2.86
C ALA A 334 5.83 19.23 2.52
N GLY A 335 6.24 20.47 2.80
CA GLY A 335 7.62 20.91 2.63
C GLY A 335 8.62 20.19 3.54
N GLU A 336 8.24 19.90 4.77
CA GLU A 336 9.04 19.08 5.71
C GLU A 336 9.22 17.66 5.17
N TYR A 337 8.13 17.00 4.75
CA TYR A 337 8.21 15.66 4.16
C TYR A 337 9.03 15.61 2.87
N TYR A 338 8.89 16.58 1.96
CA TYR A 338 9.75 16.65 0.77
C TYR A 338 11.22 16.88 1.13
N SER A 339 11.51 17.64 2.18
CA SER A 339 12.88 17.87 2.64
C SER A 339 13.50 16.59 3.19
N GLU A 340 12.75 15.81 3.97
CA GLU A 340 13.17 14.48 4.43
C GLU A 340 13.36 13.51 3.26
N ALA A 341 12.45 13.51 2.29
CA ALA A 341 12.57 12.71 1.08
C ALA A 341 13.87 13.03 0.31
N LEU A 342 14.18 14.32 0.17
CA LEU A 342 15.39 14.76 -0.52
C LEU A 342 16.67 14.33 0.21
N ASP A 343 16.72 14.40 1.54
CA ASP A 343 17.86 13.90 2.32
C ASP A 343 18.10 12.41 2.07
N GLY A 344 17.03 11.61 2.15
CA GLY A 344 17.10 10.17 1.89
C GLY A 344 17.59 9.85 0.48
N TYR A 345 17.03 10.51 -0.55
CA TYR A 345 17.47 10.33 -1.93
C TYR A 345 18.91 10.79 -2.16
N ARG A 346 19.33 11.91 -1.57
CA ARG A 346 20.70 12.43 -1.71
C ARG A 346 21.72 11.46 -1.12
N ARG A 347 21.45 10.91 0.07
CA ARG A 347 22.31 9.91 0.71
C ARG A 347 22.35 8.60 -0.08
N ALA A 348 21.22 8.15 -0.63
CA ALA A 348 21.19 7.00 -1.51
C ALA A 348 22.00 7.24 -2.81
N TYR A 349 21.88 8.44 -3.38
CA TYR A 349 22.64 8.86 -4.56
C TYR A 349 24.14 8.99 -4.28
N GLU A 350 24.56 9.43 -3.10
CA GLU A 350 25.98 9.43 -2.70
C GLU A 350 26.59 8.03 -2.70
N ILE A 351 25.79 6.99 -2.42
CA ILE A 351 26.23 5.58 -2.39
C ILE A 351 26.24 4.96 -3.79
N LYS A 352 25.15 5.10 -4.56
CA LYS A 352 24.96 4.43 -5.86
C LYS A 352 25.31 5.28 -7.08
N GLY A 353 25.26 6.61 -6.95
CA GLY A 353 25.28 7.51 -8.09
C GLY A 353 24.21 7.16 -9.13
N MET A 354 24.59 7.18 -10.40
CA MET A 354 23.72 6.86 -11.54
C MET A 354 23.35 5.37 -11.67
N GLU A 355 23.84 4.50 -10.79
CA GLU A 355 23.35 3.11 -10.67
C GLU A 355 22.03 3.03 -9.87
N MET A 356 21.58 4.14 -9.28
CA MET A 356 20.28 4.21 -8.62
C MET A 356 19.14 3.99 -9.63
N GLU A 357 18.10 3.28 -9.22
CA GLU A 357 16.96 2.99 -10.10
C GLU A 357 16.31 4.27 -10.63
N TRP A 358 15.86 4.23 -11.89
CA TRP A 358 15.25 5.37 -12.57
C TRP A 358 14.10 5.99 -11.78
N SER A 359 13.27 5.16 -11.14
CA SER A 359 12.15 5.63 -10.31
C SER A 359 12.62 6.53 -9.16
N HIS A 360 13.73 6.20 -8.51
CA HIS A 360 14.28 7.00 -7.42
C HIS A 360 14.96 8.27 -7.93
N LEU A 361 15.69 8.22 -9.05
CA LEU A 361 16.31 9.40 -9.67
C LEU A 361 15.23 10.41 -10.10
N ARG A 362 14.14 9.91 -10.69
CA ARG A 362 12.98 10.71 -11.07
C ARG A 362 12.28 11.31 -9.85
N ASN A 363 12.08 10.52 -8.79
CA ASN A 363 11.48 11.03 -7.56
C ASN A 363 12.34 12.11 -6.91
N MET A 364 13.68 11.96 -6.93
CA MET A 364 14.61 12.98 -6.46
C MET A 364 14.48 14.28 -7.28
N LEU A 365 14.46 14.19 -8.62
CA LEU A 365 14.19 15.34 -9.50
C LEU A 365 12.86 16.03 -9.18
N ALA A 366 11.80 15.24 -9.03
CA ALA A 366 10.47 15.76 -8.71
C ALA A 366 10.46 16.46 -7.34
N THR A 367 11.11 15.90 -6.32
CA THR A 367 11.25 16.50 -4.99
C THR A 367 12.02 17.82 -5.05
N LEU A 368 13.14 17.89 -5.77
CA LEU A 368 13.89 19.13 -5.98
C LEU A 368 13.02 20.21 -6.65
N ASN A 369 12.22 19.82 -7.65
CA ASN A 369 11.30 20.73 -8.34
C ASN A 369 10.18 21.26 -7.42
N GLN A 370 9.62 20.42 -6.55
CA GLN A 370 8.61 20.82 -5.56
C GLN A 370 9.18 21.79 -4.51
N LEU A 371 10.42 21.53 -4.05
CA LEU A 371 11.14 22.40 -3.11
C LEU A 371 11.76 23.65 -3.77
N GLU A 372 11.58 23.83 -5.08
CA GLU A 372 12.12 24.95 -5.87
C GLU A 372 13.65 25.05 -5.82
N GLN A 373 14.33 23.92 -5.61
CA GLN A 373 15.79 23.81 -5.70
C GLN A 373 16.22 23.58 -7.15
N LEU A 374 15.88 24.54 -8.02
CA LEU A 374 15.92 24.38 -9.48
C LEU A 374 17.34 24.21 -10.02
N ASP A 375 18.33 24.90 -9.45
CA ASP A 375 19.74 24.78 -9.89
C ASP A 375 20.27 23.35 -9.70
N GLU A 376 19.98 22.73 -8.56
CA GLU A 376 20.36 21.35 -8.28
C GLU A 376 19.55 20.37 -9.13
N ALA A 377 18.25 20.65 -9.34
CA ALA A 377 17.41 19.84 -10.23
C ALA A 377 17.94 19.81 -11.67
N ILE A 378 18.37 20.96 -12.20
CA ILE A 378 18.94 21.07 -13.56
C ILE A 378 20.28 20.32 -13.62
N ALA A 379 21.14 20.47 -12.61
CA ALA A 379 22.42 19.75 -12.55
C ALA A 379 22.20 18.23 -12.57
N LEU A 380 21.30 17.73 -11.72
CA LEU A 380 20.94 16.31 -11.68
C LEU A 380 20.33 15.84 -13.01
N ALA A 381 19.47 16.64 -13.64
CA ALA A 381 18.88 16.30 -14.93
C ALA A 381 19.93 16.17 -16.05
N GLU A 382 20.95 17.03 -16.08
CA GLU A 382 22.05 16.91 -17.06
C GLU A 382 22.92 15.66 -16.84
N GLU A 383 23.04 15.18 -15.60
CA GLU A 383 23.68 13.89 -15.34
C GLU A 383 22.78 12.72 -15.78
N ILE A 384 21.51 12.70 -15.39
CA ILE A 384 20.52 11.66 -15.72
C ILE A 384 20.36 11.49 -17.23
N LYS A 385 20.39 12.59 -17.99
CA LYS A 385 20.30 12.60 -19.46
C LYS A 385 21.28 11.64 -20.13
N GLN A 386 22.44 11.41 -19.54
CA GLN A 386 23.48 10.55 -20.12
C GLN A 386 23.12 9.06 -20.07
N THR A 387 22.34 8.65 -19.07
CA THR A 387 21.97 7.25 -18.82
C THR A 387 20.51 6.95 -19.16
N HIS A 388 19.60 7.92 -18.94
CA HIS A 388 18.15 7.76 -19.07
C HIS A 388 17.51 8.70 -20.11
N GLY A 389 18.29 9.26 -21.04
CA GLY A 389 17.78 10.14 -22.09
C GLY A 389 16.81 9.49 -23.11
N GLN A 390 16.53 8.18 -23.00
CA GLN A 390 15.51 7.49 -23.80
C GLN A 390 14.15 7.44 -23.09
N GLU A 391 14.04 7.86 -21.83
CA GLU A 391 12.80 7.88 -21.08
C GLU A 391 11.98 9.15 -21.43
N PRO A 392 10.76 9.05 -22.00
CA PRO A 392 9.95 10.24 -22.30
C PRO A 392 9.62 11.05 -21.03
N GLN A 393 9.27 10.36 -19.94
CA GLN A 393 8.96 11.01 -18.66
C GLN A 393 10.12 11.89 -18.16
N PHE A 394 11.37 11.49 -18.38
CA PHE A 394 12.54 12.29 -18.02
C PHE A 394 12.51 13.66 -18.69
N TRP A 395 12.31 13.71 -20.01
CA TRP A 395 12.26 14.96 -20.75
C TRP A 395 11.05 15.82 -20.37
N SER A 396 9.93 15.19 -20.02
CA SER A 396 8.76 15.89 -19.48
C SER A 396 9.07 16.60 -18.16
N ASP A 397 9.70 15.90 -17.22
CA ASP A 397 10.09 16.43 -15.91
C ASP A 397 11.17 17.51 -16.06
N TYR A 398 12.16 17.29 -16.93
CA TYR A 398 13.21 18.27 -17.19
C TYR A 398 12.68 19.55 -17.85
N ALA A 399 11.77 19.42 -18.82
CA ALA A 399 11.09 20.56 -19.42
C ALA A 399 10.31 21.39 -18.38
N ASN A 400 9.62 20.73 -17.44
CA ASN A 400 8.91 21.41 -16.36
C ASN A 400 9.85 22.20 -15.44
N ILE A 401 10.99 21.61 -15.07
CA ILE A 401 12.00 22.26 -14.23
C ILE A 401 12.54 23.52 -14.91
N LEU A 402 12.92 23.43 -16.19
CA LEU A 402 13.43 24.56 -16.98
C LEU A 402 12.36 25.64 -17.19
N ASN A 403 11.10 25.27 -17.39
CA ASN A 403 10.04 26.26 -17.47
C ASN A 403 9.88 27.00 -16.14
N LYS A 404 9.91 26.27 -15.01
CA LYS A 404 9.80 26.84 -13.67
C LYS A 404 11.00 27.74 -13.31
N SER A 405 12.20 27.47 -13.85
CA SER A 405 13.37 28.36 -13.68
C SER A 405 13.29 29.62 -14.52
N GLY A 406 12.36 29.70 -15.48
CA GLY A 406 12.22 30.80 -16.43
C GLY A 406 13.00 30.61 -17.73
N ASP A 407 13.69 29.48 -17.90
CA ASP A 407 14.46 29.13 -19.10
C ASP A 407 13.57 28.53 -20.20
N VAL A 408 12.57 29.31 -20.61
CA VAL A 408 11.47 28.83 -21.48
C VAL A 408 11.99 28.27 -22.80
N ASN A 409 13.03 28.85 -23.41
CA ASN A 409 13.58 28.32 -24.66
C ASN A 409 14.12 26.90 -24.50
N ASP A 410 14.92 26.66 -23.45
CA ASP A 410 15.50 25.35 -23.18
C ASP A 410 14.40 24.35 -22.79
N ALA A 411 13.37 24.80 -22.07
CA ALA A 411 12.19 23.99 -21.76
C ALA A 411 11.46 23.53 -23.04
N LEU A 412 11.28 24.43 -24.01
CA LEU A 412 10.67 24.10 -25.30
C LEU A 412 11.52 23.13 -26.12
N GLU A 413 12.84 23.26 -26.08
CA GLU A 413 13.74 22.26 -26.68
C GLU A 413 13.55 20.89 -26.03
N LYS A 414 13.29 20.82 -24.71
CA LYS A 414 13.08 19.53 -24.03
C LYS A 414 11.72 18.94 -24.37
N LEU A 415 10.71 19.77 -24.62
CA LEU A 415 9.45 19.31 -25.22
C LEU A 415 9.66 18.76 -26.64
N ASP A 416 10.56 19.32 -27.43
CA ASP A 416 10.91 18.78 -28.74
C ASP A 416 11.61 17.42 -28.62
N MET A 417 12.50 17.26 -27.64
CA MET A 417 13.10 15.95 -27.32
C MET A 417 12.05 14.93 -26.89
N LEU A 418 11.13 15.33 -26.02
CA LEU A 418 9.98 14.51 -25.60
C LEU A 418 9.13 14.05 -26.79
N ALA A 419 8.71 14.99 -27.64
CA ALA A 419 7.90 14.71 -28.83
C ALA A 419 8.62 13.79 -29.84
N SER A 420 9.96 13.83 -29.88
CA SER A 420 10.75 12.95 -30.75
C SER A 420 10.76 11.48 -30.29
N LEU A 421 10.57 11.25 -28.98
CA LEU A 421 10.49 9.90 -28.39
C LEU A 421 9.05 9.40 -28.33
N ASP A 422 8.12 10.27 -27.96
CA ASP A 422 6.70 9.99 -27.86
C ASP A 422 5.89 11.23 -28.30
N ALA A 423 5.43 11.20 -29.55
CA ALA A 423 4.67 12.30 -30.15
C ALA A 423 3.25 12.43 -29.60
N ASP A 424 2.72 11.36 -28.99
CA ASP A 424 1.38 11.31 -28.40
C ASP A 424 1.44 11.55 -26.87
N TYR A 425 2.63 11.83 -26.32
CA TYR A 425 2.78 12.15 -24.92
C TYR A 425 1.91 13.35 -24.55
N GLU A 426 1.40 13.33 -23.32
CA GLU A 426 0.31 14.20 -22.90
C GLU A 426 0.62 15.69 -23.08
N ASN A 427 -0.29 16.39 -23.77
CA ASN A 427 -0.40 17.85 -23.79
C ASN A 427 0.85 18.61 -24.27
N ILE A 428 1.69 18.04 -25.14
CA ILE A 428 2.93 18.70 -25.60
C ILE A 428 2.65 20.07 -26.25
N LYS A 429 1.69 20.14 -27.19
CA LYS A 429 1.39 21.38 -27.93
C LYS A 429 0.71 22.38 -27.01
N ALA A 430 -0.19 21.91 -26.14
CA ALA A 430 -0.84 22.73 -25.14
C ALA A 430 0.16 23.35 -24.15
N ARG A 431 1.13 22.56 -23.65
CA ARG A 431 2.20 23.03 -22.76
C ARG A 431 3.06 24.08 -23.45
N ARG A 432 3.50 23.82 -24.68
CA ARG A 432 4.29 24.77 -25.47
C ARG A 432 3.58 26.12 -25.64
N GLY A 433 2.31 26.08 -26.03
CA GLY A 433 1.49 27.28 -26.16
C GLY A 433 1.32 28.05 -24.84
N ALA A 434 1.01 27.33 -23.75
CA ALA A 434 0.83 27.93 -22.43
C ALA A 434 2.12 28.58 -21.89
N TRP A 435 3.27 27.91 -22.00
CA TRP A 435 4.56 28.44 -21.53
C TRP A 435 5.04 29.64 -22.34
N LEU A 436 4.80 29.65 -23.66
CA LEU A 436 5.05 30.82 -24.50
C LEU A 436 4.17 32.00 -24.08
N LEU A 437 2.89 31.77 -23.75
CA LEU A 437 2.03 32.82 -23.20
C LEU A 437 2.56 33.34 -21.86
N GLU A 438 2.90 32.45 -20.92
CA GLU A 438 3.46 32.81 -19.61
C GLU A 438 4.75 33.65 -19.75
N ALA A 439 5.56 33.38 -20.77
CA ALA A 439 6.76 34.14 -21.11
C ALA A 439 6.48 35.48 -21.82
N GLY A 440 5.20 35.84 -22.06
CA GLY A 440 4.79 37.04 -22.79
C GLY A 440 4.95 36.95 -24.32
N ARG A 441 5.19 35.77 -24.88
CA ARG A 441 5.43 35.52 -26.32
C ARG A 441 4.15 35.08 -27.02
N ALA A 442 3.13 35.94 -26.96
CA ALA A 442 1.77 35.64 -27.42
C ALA A 442 1.69 35.24 -28.90
N GLU A 443 2.38 35.97 -29.78
CA GLU A 443 2.40 35.68 -31.22
C GLU A 443 2.91 34.27 -31.53
N GLU A 444 3.88 33.78 -30.76
CA GLU A 444 4.44 32.44 -30.94
C GLU A 444 3.55 31.35 -30.34
N ALA A 445 2.80 31.66 -29.29
CA ALA A 445 1.92 30.71 -28.61
C ALA A 445 0.72 30.29 -29.46
N GLY A 446 0.14 31.23 -30.22
CA GLY A 446 -1.11 31.04 -30.97
C GLY A 446 -1.15 29.77 -31.83
N PRO A 447 -0.17 29.56 -32.73
CA PRO A 447 -0.15 28.37 -33.59
C PRO A 447 -0.10 27.04 -32.81
N TYR A 448 0.61 26.99 -31.68
CA TYR A 448 0.70 25.76 -30.88
C TYR A 448 -0.59 25.49 -30.10
N LEU A 449 -1.26 26.53 -29.63
CA LEU A 449 -2.56 26.41 -28.98
C LEU A 449 -3.67 25.99 -29.95
N GLU A 450 -3.62 26.46 -31.20
CA GLU A 450 -4.50 26.01 -32.27
C GLU A 450 -4.26 24.52 -32.58
N GLN A 451 -3.00 24.11 -32.75
CA GLN A 451 -2.67 22.70 -32.94
C GLN A 451 -3.05 21.83 -31.74
N ALA A 452 -2.99 22.36 -30.52
CA ALA A 452 -3.44 21.65 -29.31
C ALA A 452 -4.94 21.38 -29.34
N LEU A 453 -5.75 22.33 -29.85
CA LEU A 453 -7.17 22.13 -30.08
C LEU A 453 -7.42 21.08 -31.17
N GLU A 454 -6.72 21.17 -32.30
CA GLU A 454 -6.83 20.20 -33.40
C GLU A 454 -6.46 18.78 -32.98
N ALA A 455 -5.44 18.65 -32.13
CA ALA A 455 -4.99 17.38 -31.57
C ALA A 455 -5.87 16.85 -30.42
N GLY A 456 -6.86 17.62 -29.96
CA GLY A 456 -7.73 17.24 -28.84
C GLY A 456 -7.06 17.34 -27.45
N GLU A 457 -5.89 17.97 -27.33
CA GLU A 457 -5.18 18.23 -26.06
C GLU A 457 -5.92 19.29 -25.21
N ARG A 458 -6.75 20.12 -25.85
CA ARG A 458 -7.59 21.15 -25.21
C ARG A 458 -8.96 21.23 -25.85
N THR A 459 -9.96 21.55 -25.05
CA THR A 459 -11.29 21.96 -25.54
C THR A 459 -11.31 23.45 -25.90
N PRO A 460 -12.25 23.91 -26.76
CA PRO A 460 -12.41 25.33 -27.04
C PRO A 460 -12.58 26.17 -25.76
N SER A 461 -13.37 25.67 -24.80
CA SER A 461 -13.58 26.36 -23.52
C SER A 461 -12.30 26.48 -22.69
N GLN A 462 -11.48 25.43 -22.64
CA GLN A 462 -10.18 25.49 -21.95
C GLN A 462 -9.24 26.49 -22.63
N LEU A 463 -9.23 26.53 -23.96
CA LEU A 463 -8.39 27.45 -24.73
C LEU A 463 -8.80 28.91 -24.51
N VAL A 464 -10.10 29.22 -24.63
CA VAL A 464 -10.63 30.57 -24.36
C VAL A 464 -10.34 31.01 -22.92
N ASN A 465 -10.50 30.11 -21.95
CA ASN A 465 -10.15 30.40 -20.56
C ASN A 465 -8.65 30.67 -20.37
N THR A 466 -7.77 29.97 -21.10
CA THR A 466 -6.31 30.16 -21.04
C THR A 466 -5.95 31.59 -21.46
N PHE A 467 -6.42 32.03 -22.64
CA PHE A 467 -6.21 33.41 -23.09
C PHE A 467 -6.85 34.41 -22.14
N PHE A 468 -8.08 34.17 -21.69
CA PHE A 468 -8.76 35.10 -20.79
C PHE A 468 -8.02 35.29 -19.47
N ASN A 469 -7.62 34.20 -18.81
CA ASN A 469 -6.91 34.26 -17.53
C ASN A 469 -5.57 35.00 -17.69
N HIS A 470 -4.83 34.69 -18.75
CA HIS A 470 -3.54 35.33 -18.98
C HIS A 470 -3.71 36.83 -19.32
N GLY A 471 -4.64 37.18 -20.20
CA GLY A 471 -4.98 38.56 -20.53
C GLY A 471 -5.49 39.34 -19.31
N TYR A 472 -6.28 38.70 -18.44
CA TYR A 472 -6.76 39.30 -17.20
C TYR A 472 -5.59 39.65 -16.27
N GLN A 473 -4.66 38.72 -16.04
CA GLN A 473 -3.52 38.92 -15.14
C GLN A 473 -2.52 39.94 -15.71
N GLN A 474 -2.06 39.74 -16.94
CA GLN A 474 -0.96 40.52 -17.52
C GLN A 474 -1.42 41.75 -18.31
N GLY A 475 -2.71 41.85 -18.63
CA GLY A 475 -3.30 42.97 -19.34
C GLY A 475 -4.22 43.82 -18.46
N LEU A 476 -5.28 43.23 -17.91
CA LEU A 476 -6.27 43.99 -17.15
C LEU A 476 -5.74 44.49 -15.80
N GLN A 477 -5.11 43.62 -15.00
CA GLN A 477 -4.60 44.02 -13.67
C GLN A 477 -3.42 44.99 -13.74
N THR A 478 -2.56 44.83 -14.75
CA THR A 478 -1.40 45.69 -15.00
C THR A 478 -1.75 46.96 -15.79
N GLN A 479 -3.00 47.07 -16.26
CA GLN A 479 -3.48 48.15 -17.15
C GLN A 479 -2.75 48.21 -18.50
N ASN A 480 -2.18 47.10 -18.96
CA ASN A 480 -1.64 46.95 -20.30
C ASN A 480 -2.76 46.62 -21.30
N TRP A 481 -3.44 47.67 -21.79
CA TRP A 481 -4.60 47.55 -22.66
C TRP A 481 -4.27 46.97 -24.04
N ASP A 482 -3.06 47.23 -24.54
CA ASP A 482 -2.58 46.69 -25.82
C ASP A 482 -2.45 45.17 -25.72
N TYR A 483 -1.78 44.70 -24.68
CA TYR A 483 -1.65 43.27 -24.42
C TYR A 483 -2.99 42.59 -24.14
N LEU A 484 -3.88 43.21 -23.35
CA LEU A 484 -5.21 42.68 -23.11
C LEU A 484 -6.00 42.52 -24.41
N ALA A 485 -5.97 43.53 -25.28
CA ALA A 485 -6.67 43.49 -26.56
C ALA A 485 -6.08 42.41 -27.49
N GLU A 486 -4.76 42.30 -27.55
CA GLU A 486 -4.05 41.29 -28.33
C GLU A 486 -4.43 39.86 -27.91
N ILE A 487 -4.27 39.54 -26.62
CA ILE A 487 -4.56 38.21 -26.08
C ILE A 487 -6.05 37.84 -26.25
N LEU A 488 -6.96 38.75 -25.92
CA LEU A 488 -8.39 38.45 -26.06
C LEU A 488 -8.80 38.35 -27.52
N ALA A 489 -8.16 39.08 -28.45
CA ALA A 489 -8.40 38.91 -29.88
C ALA A 489 -8.04 37.49 -30.36
N MET A 490 -6.99 36.86 -29.80
CA MET A 490 -6.62 35.48 -30.11
C MET A 490 -7.66 34.46 -29.65
N ALA A 491 -8.48 34.77 -28.64
CA ALA A 491 -9.56 33.90 -28.20
C ALA A 491 -10.81 33.96 -29.08
N ARG A 492 -11.01 35.06 -29.83
CA ARG A 492 -12.24 35.32 -30.61
C ARG A 492 -12.52 34.34 -31.74
N PRO A 493 -11.53 33.76 -32.47
CA PRO A 493 -11.79 32.71 -33.46
C PRO A 493 -12.54 31.49 -32.90
N TYR A 494 -12.47 31.27 -31.58
CA TYR A 494 -13.10 30.13 -30.90
C TYR A 494 -14.45 30.51 -30.25
N ALA A 495 -14.91 31.75 -30.39
CA ALA A 495 -16.09 32.28 -29.72
C ALA A 495 -17.39 31.54 -30.08
N ASP A 496 -17.49 31.01 -31.31
CA ASP A 496 -18.65 30.24 -31.78
C ASP A 496 -18.63 28.77 -31.33
N MET A 497 -17.53 28.32 -30.72
CA MET A 497 -17.32 26.95 -30.24
C MET A 497 -17.55 26.81 -28.73
N VAL A 498 -17.91 27.89 -28.05
CA VAL A 498 -18.13 27.93 -26.60
C VAL A 498 -19.53 28.44 -26.27
N ASP A 499 -19.93 28.35 -25.00
CA ASP A 499 -21.22 28.88 -24.55
C ASP A 499 -21.28 30.42 -24.68
N GLU A 500 -22.50 30.93 -24.82
CA GLU A 500 -22.77 32.35 -25.06
C GLU A 500 -22.22 33.26 -23.95
N VAL A 501 -22.19 32.77 -22.70
CA VAL A 501 -21.67 33.55 -21.56
C VAL A 501 -20.15 33.65 -21.60
N LEU A 502 -19.44 32.55 -21.89
CA LEU A 502 -17.98 32.54 -22.02
C LEU A 502 -17.51 33.37 -23.23
N SER A 503 -18.21 33.24 -24.36
CA SER A 503 -18.01 34.07 -25.55
C SER A 503 -18.23 35.55 -25.22
N GLY A 504 -19.37 35.86 -24.59
CA GLY A 504 -19.74 37.20 -24.16
C GLY A 504 -18.76 37.84 -23.19
N ARG A 505 -18.22 37.08 -22.23
CA ARG A 505 -17.17 37.55 -21.30
C ARG A 505 -15.94 38.01 -22.07
N THR A 506 -15.49 37.22 -23.02
CA THR A 506 -14.29 37.51 -23.82
C THR A 506 -14.48 38.80 -24.63
N ASP A 507 -15.60 38.92 -25.33
CA ASP A 507 -15.93 40.12 -26.12
C ASP A 507 -16.17 41.35 -25.23
N PHE A 508 -16.76 41.20 -24.04
CA PHE A 508 -16.95 42.29 -23.07
C PHE A 508 -15.62 42.90 -22.64
N PHE A 509 -14.66 42.08 -22.20
CA PHE A 509 -13.35 42.58 -21.77
C PHE A 509 -12.47 43.02 -22.94
N TYR A 510 -12.62 42.43 -24.12
CA TYR A 510 -11.97 42.90 -25.34
C TYR A 510 -12.48 44.28 -25.76
N GLY A 511 -13.80 44.49 -25.75
CA GLY A 511 -14.42 45.79 -25.99
C GLY A 511 -13.98 46.83 -24.96
N TYR A 512 -13.84 46.44 -23.69
CA TYR A 512 -13.28 47.31 -22.66
C TYR A 512 -11.81 47.71 -22.94
N ALA A 513 -10.96 46.77 -23.33
CA ALA A 513 -9.58 47.05 -23.72
C ALA A 513 -9.50 48.06 -24.88
N LEU A 514 -10.30 47.83 -25.93
CA LEU A 514 -10.40 48.74 -27.08
C LEU A 514 -10.94 50.12 -26.70
N LEU A 515 -11.89 50.21 -25.76
CA LEU A 515 -12.38 51.46 -25.23
C LEU A 515 -11.27 52.26 -24.55
N ARG A 516 -10.45 51.61 -23.71
CA ARG A 516 -9.30 52.25 -23.06
C ARG A 516 -8.26 52.72 -24.07
N GLN A 517 -7.94 51.91 -25.08
CA GLN A 517 -7.07 52.32 -26.18
C GLN A 517 -7.64 53.52 -26.95
N ALA A 518 -8.94 53.53 -27.26
CA ALA A 518 -9.60 54.61 -27.99
C ALA A 518 -9.57 55.92 -27.21
N GLN A 519 -9.76 55.87 -25.89
CA GLN A 519 -9.65 57.03 -25.00
C GLN A 519 -8.23 57.59 -24.95
N ILE A 520 -7.21 56.72 -24.89
CA ILE A 520 -5.81 57.14 -24.95
C ILE A 520 -5.51 57.83 -26.30
N LEU A 521 -5.99 57.25 -27.40
CA LEU A 521 -5.81 57.82 -28.74
C LEU A 521 -6.61 59.09 -29.00
N GLU A 522 -7.71 59.29 -28.29
CA GLU A 522 -8.52 60.51 -28.40
C GLU A 522 -7.76 61.72 -27.88
N GLU A 523 -7.04 61.60 -26.76
CA GLU A 523 -6.14 62.64 -26.25
C GLU A 523 -5.01 62.83 -27.27
N PRO A 524 -4.79 64.04 -27.85
CA PRO A 524 -5.03 65.39 -27.32
C PRO A 524 -6.31 66.13 -27.79
N GLY A 525 -7.26 65.46 -28.45
CA GLY A 525 -8.50 66.07 -28.95
C GLY A 525 -8.30 66.91 -30.21
N THR A 526 -7.41 66.49 -31.11
CA THR A 526 -7.15 67.12 -32.41
C THR A 526 -7.96 66.47 -33.53
N LEU A 527 -7.99 67.10 -34.70
CA LEU A 527 -8.59 66.49 -35.89
C LEU A 527 -7.95 65.13 -36.23
N GLU A 528 -6.64 65.01 -36.05
CA GLU A 528 -5.90 63.77 -36.30
C GLU A 528 -6.24 62.68 -35.27
N SER A 529 -6.24 63.02 -33.99
CA SER A 529 -6.60 62.07 -32.91
C SER A 529 -8.06 61.62 -33.03
N ALA A 530 -8.97 62.50 -33.48
CA ALA A 530 -10.34 62.15 -33.81
C ALA A 530 -10.47 61.18 -34.98
N GLN A 531 -9.68 61.37 -36.04
CA GLN A 531 -9.66 60.48 -37.21
C GLN A 531 -9.14 59.08 -36.85
N LEU A 532 -8.20 59.00 -35.91
CA LEU A 532 -7.62 57.73 -35.45
C LEU A 532 -8.51 57.01 -34.43
N SER A 533 -9.15 57.74 -33.50
CA SER A 533 -9.96 57.15 -32.43
C SER A 533 -11.39 56.78 -32.87
N LEU A 534 -12.00 57.52 -33.80
CA LEU A 534 -13.37 57.27 -34.25
C LEU A 534 -13.61 55.83 -34.74
N PRO A 535 -12.77 55.22 -35.61
CA PRO A 535 -12.95 53.84 -36.03
C PRO A 535 -12.91 52.84 -34.87
N LYS A 536 -12.06 53.09 -33.85
CA LYS A 536 -11.97 52.27 -32.64
C LYS A 536 -13.22 52.40 -31.78
N PHE A 537 -13.75 53.60 -31.54
CA PHE A 537 -15.01 53.76 -30.82
C PHE A 537 -16.19 53.10 -31.55
N GLN A 538 -16.24 53.20 -32.88
CA GLN A 538 -17.26 52.49 -33.67
C GLN A 538 -17.12 50.96 -33.55
N GLN A 539 -15.89 50.45 -33.46
CA GLN A 539 -15.64 49.03 -33.21
C GLN A 539 -16.11 48.60 -31.80
N VAL A 540 -15.79 49.39 -30.77
CA VAL A 540 -16.27 49.18 -29.39
C VAL A 540 -17.79 49.12 -29.36
N GLN A 541 -18.47 50.09 -30.00
CA GLN A 541 -19.93 50.11 -30.07
C GLN A 541 -20.50 48.86 -30.75
N ARG A 542 -19.88 48.36 -31.82
CA ARG A 542 -20.31 47.11 -32.46
C ARG A 542 -20.19 45.92 -31.52
N ILE A 543 -19.09 45.81 -30.80
CA ILE A 543 -18.82 44.70 -29.86
C ILE A 543 -19.82 44.74 -28.70
N PHE A 544 -19.97 45.88 -28.04
CA PHE A 544 -20.89 45.99 -26.89
C PHE A 544 -22.37 45.81 -27.24
N ASN A 545 -22.75 45.96 -28.51
CA ASN A 545 -24.11 45.68 -28.98
C ASN A 545 -24.34 44.21 -29.38
N GLN A 546 -23.35 43.32 -29.25
CA GLN A 546 -23.53 41.90 -29.54
C GLN A 546 -24.38 41.22 -28.44
N SER A 547 -25.20 40.24 -28.84
CA SER A 547 -26.13 39.57 -27.92
C SER A 547 -25.41 38.78 -26.82
N ASN A 548 -24.28 38.15 -27.16
CA ASN A 548 -23.43 37.42 -26.22
C ASN A 548 -22.89 38.33 -25.10
N VAL A 549 -22.47 39.56 -25.44
CA VAL A 549 -22.00 40.55 -24.45
C VAL A 549 -23.12 40.95 -23.49
N ALA A 550 -24.34 41.14 -24.00
CA ALA A 550 -25.51 41.37 -23.15
C ALA A 550 -25.81 40.17 -22.24
N ALA A 551 -25.75 38.94 -22.78
CA ALA A 551 -25.96 37.72 -22.01
C ALA A 551 -24.95 37.56 -20.87
N PHE A 552 -23.67 37.85 -21.10
CA PHE A 552 -22.66 37.89 -20.04
C PHE A 552 -22.94 38.99 -19.02
N ALA A 553 -23.30 40.20 -19.45
CA ALA A 553 -23.53 41.31 -18.54
C ALA A 553 -24.70 41.06 -17.56
N GLU A 554 -25.71 40.30 -17.97
CA GLU A 554 -26.82 39.88 -17.11
C GLU A 554 -26.41 38.90 -15.99
N THR A 555 -25.20 38.33 -16.04
CA THR A 555 -24.69 37.44 -14.97
C THR A 555 -24.34 38.19 -13.68
N GLY A 556 -24.23 39.53 -13.72
CA GLY A 556 -23.96 40.32 -12.52
C GLY A 556 -24.31 41.80 -12.67
N GLU A 557 -24.94 42.38 -11.65
CA GLU A 557 -25.40 43.77 -11.64
C GLU A 557 -24.29 44.78 -11.99
N ASN A 558 -23.06 44.53 -11.52
CA ASN A 558 -21.92 45.39 -11.85
C ASN A 558 -21.56 45.34 -13.35
N PHE A 559 -21.62 44.17 -13.99
CA PHE A 559 -21.32 44.04 -15.41
C PHE A 559 -22.39 44.70 -16.26
N LYS A 560 -23.66 44.53 -15.88
CA LYS A 560 -24.81 45.20 -16.50
C LYS A 560 -24.71 46.72 -16.44
N ALA A 561 -24.41 47.27 -15.25
CA ALA A 561 -24.21 48.71 -15.07
C ALA A 561 -23.02 49.22 -15.90
N ASN A 562 -21.87 48.53 -15.83
CA ASN A 562 -20.68 48.88 -16.60
C ASN A 562 -20.96 48.88 -18.12
N LEU A 563 -21.66 47.88 -18.65
CA LEU A 563 -22.00 47.80 -20.07
C LEU A 563 -22.81 49.03 -20.51
N ALA A 564 -23.84 49.37 -19.74
CA ALA A 564 -24.71 50.51 -20.04
C ALA A 564 -23.95 51.84 -20.02
N ASP A 565 -23.11 52.04 -18.99
CA ASP A 565 -22.29 53.24 -18.85
C ASP A 565 -21.27 53.37 -19.99
N TRP A 566 -20.59 52.27 -20.34
CA TRP A 566 -19.57 52.28 -21.40
C TRP A 566 -20.16 52.43 -22.79
N LEU A 567 -21.32 51.83 -23.07
CA LEU A 567 -22.08 52.05 -24.31
C LEU A 567 -22.49 53.51 -24.45
N GLY A 568 -23.12 54.08 -23.42
CA GLY A 568 -23.55 55.48 -23.42
C GLY A 568 -22.37 56.45 -23.58
N ALA A 569 -21.25 56.19 -22.91
CA ALA A 569 -20.03 56.97 -23.07
C ALA A 569 -19.48 56.87 -24.51
N THR A 570 -19.42 55.66 -25.07
CA THR A 570 -18.93 55.40 -26.43
C THR A 570 -19.74 56.17 -27.47
N GLU A 571 -21.06 56.19 -27.35
CA GLU A 571 -21.95 56.98 -28.23
C GLU A 571 -21.63 58.48 -28.18
N GLN A 572 -21.42 59.03 -26.98
CA GLN A 572 -21.04 60.44 -26.82
C GLN A 572 -19.64 60.73 -27.40
N PHE A 573 -18.70 59.81 -27.26
CA PHE A 573 -17.37 59.93 -27.87
C PHE A 573 -17.47 59.96 -29.40
N ILE A 574 -18.20 59.03 -30.02
CA ILE A 574 -18.42 59.00 -31.48
C ILE A 574 -18.97 60.34 -31.97
N LEU A 575 -20.04 60.86 -31.35
CA LEU A 575 -20.65 62.14 -31.71
C LEU A 575 -19.67 63.32 -31.61
N ARG A 576 -18.80 63.32 -30.60
CA ARG A 576 -17.76 64.36 -30.44
C ARG A 576 -16.71 64.28 -31.53
N GLN A 577 -16.21 63.08 -31.84
CA GLN A 577 -15.19 62.91 -32.88
C GLN A 577 -15.74 63.28 -34.26
N GLU A 578 -16.96 62.86 -34.59
CA GLU A 578 -17.61 63.21 -35.87
C GLU A 578 -17.74 64.73 -36.06
N ARG A 579 -18.18 65.45 -35.03
CA ARG A 579 -18.28 66.92 -35.06
C ARG A 579 -16.92 67.60 -35.23
N LEU A 580 -15.89 67.08 -34.55
CA LEU A 580 -14.54 67.63 -34.66
C LEU A 580 -13.98 67.43 -36.08
N ILE A 581 -14.22 66.25 -36.67
CA ILE A 581 -13.87 65.94 -38.06
C ILE A 581 -14.62 66.83 -39.05
N GLU A 582 -15.92 67.05 -38.84
CA GLU A 582 -16.75 67.91 -39.68
C GLU A 582 -16.27 69.36 -39.66
N ARG A 583 -15.99 69.92 -38.47
CA ARG A 583 -15.42 71.27 -38.32
C ARG A 583 -14.05 71.39 -38.99
N GLY A 584 -13.21 70.35 -38.88
CA GLY A 584 -11.91 70.28 -39.54
C GLY A 584 -11.98 70.24 -41.07
N ARG A 585 -13.07 69.71 -41.65
CA ARG A 585 -13.34 69.73 -43.10
C ARG A 585 -13.83 71.09 -43.60
N GLN A 586 -14.55 71.84 -42.76
CA GLN A 586 -15.09 73.16 -43.09
C GLN A 586 -14.05 74.30 -42.97
N SER A 587 -12.92 74.04 -42.30
CA SER A 587 -11.85 75.01 -42.03
C SER A 587 -10.62 74.86 -42.94
N ARG A 588 -10.64 73.90 -43.86
CA ARG A 588 -9.70 73.75 -44.99
C ARG A 588 -10.40 74.21 -46.26
#